data_AF-A0A847YT33-F1
#
_entry.id   AF-A0A847YT33-F1
#
_cell.length_a   1.000
_cell.length_b   1.000
_cell.length_c   1.000
_cell.angle_alpha   90.00
_cell.angle_beta   90.00
_cell.angle_gamma   90.00
#
_symmetry.space_group_name_H-M   'P 1'
#
loop_
_entity.id
_entity.type
_entity.pdbx_description
1 polymer ?
#
loop_
_entity_poly.entity_id
_entity_poly.type
_entity_poly.pdbx_seq_one_letter_code
_entity_poly.pdbx_strand_id
1 'polypeptide(L)'
;MNGEDRMIAGEGAITHFWMVCFSNDHTRKKLGLKYISQMRDHEPYWYLWFQDLPGVFRLSLLECVADSDWDWRALLRIKYYPHPDESIFHGLSVLEQVCRLSELFQTKPAHWQGGETSCACCGGIHHHEGERFADLREGTGAPLAGLAAEIPEDFFLTGQMEIKLLRDRVSEVSWESQDYWRVVMTENYYMGDQDGAALKVLRKGDIDRDFPGWMLTDFVARRFAMGWQEHHGFSRVADSLSEQDGLEFYSDGRGLRANPSATIRCRQMRRRMEV
;
A
#
# COMPACT_ATOMS: atom_id res chain seq x y z
N MET A 1 -8.57 -3.40 28.19
CA MET A 1 -7.51 -2.93 27.28
C MET A 1 -7.79 -1.49 26.93
N ASN A 2 -6.79 -0.64 27.11
CA ASN A 2 -6.81 0.72 26.54
C ASN A 2 -6.59 0.65 25.01
N GLY A 3 -6.55 1.80 24.32
CA GLY A 3 -6.35 1.82 22.86
C GLY A 3 -4.98 1.29 22.41
N GLU A 4 -3.94 1.51 23.21
CA GLU A 4 -2.56 1.09 22.91
C GLU A 4 -2.40 -0.44 23.00
N ASP A 5 -2.97 -1.09 24.02
CA ASP A 5 -2.96 -2.54 24.16
C ASP A 5 -3.59 -3.24 22.94
N ARG A 6 -4.62 -2.63 22.35
CA ARG A 6 -5.34 -3.16 21.18
C ARG A 6 -4.54 -2.99 19.90
N MET A 7 -3.86 -1.86 19.76
CA MET A 7 -2.90 -1.61 18.69
C MET A 7 -1.85 -2.73 18.65
N ILE A 8 -1.28 -3.05 19.83
CA ILE A 8 -0.31 -4.12 20.00
C ILE A 8 -0.90 -5.48 19.65
N ALA A 9 -2.12 -5.79 20.08
CA ALA A 9 -2.78 -7.05 19.78
C ALA A 9 -3.06 -7.24 18.28
N GLY A 10 -3.61 -6.21 17.61
CA GLY A 10 -3.92 -6.25 16.18
C GLY A 10 -2.65 -6.36 15.33
N GLU A 11 -1.62 -5.58 15.65
CA GLU A 11 -0.31 -5.69 15.03
C GLU A 11 0.31 -7.07 15.24
N GLY A 12 0.23 -7.62 16.45
CA GLY A 12 0.73 -8.95 16.78
C GLY A 12 0.05 -10.03 15.94
N ALA A 13 -1.28 -9.97 15.81
CA ALA A 13 -2.05 -10.90 15.00
C ALA A 13 -1.67 -10.82 13.51
N ILE A 14 -1.61 -9.60 12.95
CA ILE A 14 -1.27 -9.40 11.53
C ILE A 14 0.19 -9.79 11.24
N THR A 15 1.11 -9.46 12.15
CA THR A 15 2.52 -9.86 12.04
C THR A 15 2.66 -11.37 12.07
N HIS A 16 2.01 -12.03 13.03
CA HIS A 16 2.05 -13.49 13.14
C HIS A 16 1.51 -14.14 11.87
N PHE A 17 0.35 -13.70 11.37
CA PHE A 17 -0.22 -14.14 10.12
C PHE A 17 0.77 -14.08 8.96
N TRP A 18 1.40 -12.91 8.77
CA TRP A 18 2.34 -12.74 7.66
C TRP A 18 3.57 -13.63 7.80
N MET A 19 4.11 -13.77 9.01
CA MET A 19 5.26 -14.62 9.27
C MET A 19 4.94 -16.10 9.00
N VAL A 20 3.74 -16.56 9.36
CA VAL A 20 3.28 -17.93 9.06
C VAL A 20 3.13 -18.12 7.55
N CYS A 21 2.48 -17.19 6.85
CA CYS A 21 2.31 -17.27 5.40
C CYS A 21 3.65 -17.26 4.66
N PHE A 22 4.61 -16.44 5.12
CA PHE A 22 5.91 -16.32 4.50
C PHE A 22 6.81 -17.55 4.77
N SER A 23 6.69 -18.15 5.96
CA SER A 23 7.47 -19.34 6.34
C SER A 23 6.94 -20.63 5.72
N ASN A 24 5.69 -20.64 5.27
CA ASN A 24 5.09 -21.77 4.55
C ASN A 24 5.29 -21.59 3.04
N ASP A 25 6.20 -22.38 2.44
CA ASP A 25 6.50 -22.32 1.01
C ASP A 25 5.27 -22.52 0.10
N HIS A 26 4.32 -23.36 0.50
CA HIS A 26 3.10 -23.60 -0.26
C HIS A 26 2.22 -22.34 -0.26
N THR A 27 1.91 -21.82 0.92
CA THR A 27 1.09 -20.61 1.09
C THR A 27 1.77 -19.41 0.43
N ARG A 28 3.06 -19.20 0.67
CA ARG A 28 3.86 -18.12 0.06
C ARG A 28 3.77 -18.15 -1.47
N LYS A 29 4.01 -19.31 -2.10
CA LYS A 29 3.92 -19.47 -3.56
C LYS A 29 2.51 -19.25 -4.08
N LYS A 30 1.49 -19.78 -3.38
CA LYS A 30 0.08 -19.60 -3.73
C LYS A 30 -0.36 -18.14 -3.70
N LEU A 31 0.14 -17.36 -2.75
CA LEU A 31 -0.12 -15.92 -2.65
C LEU A 31 0.75 -15.09 -3.61
N GLY A 32 1.76 -15.70 -4.24
CA GLY A 32 2.76 -14.99 -5.04
C GLY A 32 3.62 -14.03 -4.20
N LEU A 33 3.66 -14.20 -2.87
CA LEU A 33 4.42 -13.33 -1.97
C LEU A 33 5.91 -13.65 -2.11
N LYS A 34 6.70 -12.66 -2.52
CA LYS A 34 8.14 -12.81 -2.73
C LYS A 34 8.91 -12.44 -1.47
N TYR A 35 8.62 -11.29 -0.89
CA TYR A 35 9.28 -10.77 0.31
C TYR A 35 8.28 -10.04 1.21
N ILE A 36 8.65 -9.95 2.48
CA ILE A 36 8.00 -9.10 3.47
C ILE A 36 9.03 -8.40 4.36
N SER A 37 8.79 -7.14 4.67
CA SER A 37 9.52 -6.42 5.71
C SER A 37 8.54 -5.73 6.64
N GLN A 38 8.56 -6.10 7.92
CA GLN A 38 7.84 -5.38 8.96
C GLN A 38 8.69 -4.20 9.43
N MET A 39 8.04 -3.06 9.62
CA MET A 39 8.66 -1.83 10.09
C MET A 39 7.72 -1.11 11.05
N ARG A 40 8.27 -0.15 11.79
CA ARG A 40 7.49 0.74 12.64
C ARG A 40 8.15 2.11 12.65
N ASP A 41 7.38 3.12 12.27
CA ASP A 41 7.72 4.53 12.47
C ASP A 41 6.81 5.06 13.58
N HIS A 42 5.82 5.89 13.24
CA HIS A 42 4.72 6.27 14.12
C HIS A 42 3.66 5.17 14.25
N GLU A 43 3.34 4.51 13.14
CA GLU A 43 2.40 3.39 13.04
C GLU A 43 3.11 2.12 12.58
N PRO A 44 2.63 0.91 12.93
CA PRO A 44 3.13 -0.33 12.37
C PRO A 44 2.79 -0.46 10.89
N TYR A 45 3.71 -0.99 10.08
CA TYR A 45 3.45 -1.27 8.67
C TYR A 45 4.28 -2.43 8.12
N TRP A 46 3.83 -2.94 6.97
CA TRP A 46 4.49 -4.01 6.24
C TRP A 46 4.73 -3.60 4.79
N TYR A 47 5.96 -3.77 4.33
CA TYR A 47 6.26 -3.80 2.90
C TYR A 47 6.08 -5.21 2.35
N LEU A 48 5.35 -5.33 1.24
CA LEU A 48 5.07 -6.61 0.58
C LEU A 48 5.49 -6.55 -0.89
N TRP A 49 6.31 -7.50 -1.30
CA TRP A 49 6.71 -7.68 -2.69
C TRP A 49 6.04 -8.93 -3.24
N PHE A 50 5.47 -8.84 -4.43
CA PHE A 50 4.82 -9.96 -5.11
C PHE A 50 5.56 -10.34 -6.38
N GLN A 51 5.40 -11.58 -6.84
CA GLN A 51 6.02 -12.06 -8.09
C GLN A 51 5.39 -11.41 -9.33
N ASP A 52 4.11 -11.06 -9.25
CA ASP A 52 3.32 -10.56 -10.39
C ASP A 52 3.51 -9.07 -10.66
N LEU A 53 4.09 -8.33 -9.71
CA LEU A 53 4.21 -6.87 -9.77
C LEU A 53 5.63 -6.44 -9.33
N PRO A 54 6.37 -5.68 -10.16
CA PRO A 54 7.71 -5.21 -9.83
C PRO A 54 7.79 -4.27 -8.62
N GLY A 55 6.80 -3.38 -8.45
CA GLY A 55 6.72 -2.44 -7.35
C GLY A 55 6.38 -3.07 -6.00
N VAL A 56 6.31 -2.24 -4.96
CA VAL A 56 6.14 -2.67 -3.57
C VAL A 56 4.89 -2.07 -2.94
N PHE A 57 4.14 -2.90 -2.22
CA PHE A 57 3.02 -2.45 -1.40
C PHE A 57 3.47 -2.05 -0.01
N ARG A 58 2.85 -1.02 0.56
CA ARG A 58 2.89 -0.72 2.00
C ARG A 58 1.50 -0.82 2.59
N LEU A 59 1.36 -1.67 3.60
CA LEU A 59 0.16 -1.79 4.42
C LEU A 59 0.47 -1.15 5.77
N SER A 60 -0.12 0.01 6.04
CA SER A 60 0.00 0.72 7.31
C SER A 60 -1.22 0.43 8.18
N LEU A 61 -1.02 0.08 9.44
CA LEU A 61 -2.10 -0.15 10.39
C LEU A 61 -2.46 1.17 11.10
N LEU A 62 -3.55 1.80 10.66
CA LEU A 62 -3.99 3.12 11.13
C LEU A 62 -4.70 3.06 12.49
N GLU A 63 -5.48 2.01 12.70
CA GLU A 63 -6.35 1.88 13.85
C GLU A 63 -6.54 0.41 14.21
N CYS A 64 -6.58 0.10 15.50
CA CYS A 64 -7.09 -1.17 16.01
C CYS A 64 -7.91 -0.92 17.28
N VAL A 65 -9.20 -1.23 17.23
CA VAL A 65 -10.15 -0.98 18.34
C VAL A 65 -10.96 -2.23 18.65
N ALA A 66 -11.51 -2.31 19.86
CA ALA A 66 -12.57 -3.28 20.13
C ALA A 66 -13.88 -2.72 19.58
N ASP A 67 -14.71 -3.62 19.11
CA ASP A 67 -16.01 -3.32 18.54
C ASP A 67 -17.08 -3.98 19.42
N SER A 68 -18.31 -3.48 19.44
CA SER A 68 -19.37 -4.14 20.23
C SER A 68 -19.75 -5.50 19.64
N ASP A 69 -19.60 -5.65 18.33
CA ASP A 69 -19.98 -6.84 17.58
C ASP A 69 -18.78 -7.74 17.25
N TRP A 70 -17.55 -7.26 17.49
CA TRP A 70 -16.29 -7.94 17.18
C TRP A 70 -15.27 -7.79 18.30
N ASP A 71 -14.43 -8.80 18.52
CA ASP A 71 -13.38 -8.71 19.55
C ASP A 71 -12.39 -7.59 19.22
N TRP A 72 -12.08 -7.43 17.92
CA TRP A 72 -11.37 -6.28 17.40
C TRP A 72 -11.67 -5.99 15.93
N ARG A 73 -11.42 -4.73 15.55
CA ARG A 73 -11.48 -4.18 14.19
C ARG A 73 -10.17 -3.44 13.93
N ALA A 74 -9.51 -3.78 12.83
CA ALA A 74 -8.27 -3.14 12.38
C ALA A 74 -8.48 -2.46 11.01
N LEU A 75 -8.03 -1.21 10.89
CA LEU A 75 -8.06 -0.46 9.64
C LEU A 75 -6.65 -0.31 9.09
N LEU A 76 -6.44 -0.75 7.84
CA LEU A 76 -5.19 -0.66 7.13
C LEU A 76 -5.30 0.29 5.93
N ARG A 77 -4.30 1.14 5.76
CA ARG A 77 -4.08 1.92 4.56
C ARG A 77 -3.18 1.15 3.60
N ILE A 78 -3.53 1.18 2.32
CA ILE A 78 -2.75 0.53 1.26
C ILE A 78 -2.14 1.60 0.36
N LYS A 79 -0.81 1.56 0.25
CA LYS A 79 -0.05 2.30 -0.75
C LYS A 79 0.66 1.35 -1.69
N TYR A 80 0.88 1.78 -2.92
CA TYR A 80 1.68 1.05 -3.90
C TYR A 80 2.73 1.95 -4.54
N TYR A 81 3.99 1.56 -4.45
CA TYR A 81 5.12 2.26 -5.04
C TYR A 81 5.53 1.52 -6.32
N PRO A 82 5.01 1.91 -7.51
CA PRO A 82 5.28 1.21 -8.75
C PRO A 82 6.75 1.35 -9.15
N HIS A 83 7.28 0.35 -9.83
CA HIS A 83 8.54 0.48 -10.55
C HIS A 83 8.39 1.46 -11.72
N PRO A 84 9.41 2.27 -12.06
CA PRO A 84 9.32 3.23 -13.17
C PRO A 84 8.95 2.62 -14.54
N ASP A 85 9.28 1.35 -14.76
CA ASP A 85 8.96 0.62 -16.01
C ASP A 85 7.54 0.06 -16.05
N GLU A 86 6.79 0.12 -14.94
CA GLU A 86 5.39 -0.31 -14.94
C GLU A 86 4.50 0.72 -15.63
N SER A 87 3.56 0.26 -16.44
CA SER A 87 2.57 1.17 -17.07
C SER A 87 1.78 1.98 -16.04
N ILE A 88 1.61 1.43 -14.83
CA ILE A 88 0.92 2.07 -13.70
C ILE A 88 1.68 3.30 -13.18
N PHE A 89 3.02 3.33 -13.31
CA PHE A 89 3.83 4.49 -12.93
C PHE A 89 3.40 5.76 -13.70
N HIS A 90 3.05 5.62 -14.97
CA HIS A 90 2.60 6.75 -15.80
C HIS A 90 1.23 7.31 -15.37
N GLY A 91 0.46 6.56 -14.57
CA GLY A 91 -0.79 7.02 -13.97
C GLY A 91 -0.62 7.81 -12.67
N LEU A 92 0.59 7.91 -12.13
CA LEU A 92 0.89 8.79 -10.99
C LEU A 92 0.84 10.26 -11.40
N SER A 93 0.51 11.16 -10.47
CA SER A 93 0.70 12.61 -10.67
C SER A 93 2.14 12.94 -10.99
N VAL A 94 2.39 14.10 -11.61
CA VAL A 94 3.78 14.51 -11.89
C VAL A 94 4.62 14.56 -10.62
N LEU A 95 4.06 15.08 -9.53
CA LEU A 95 4.77 15.17 -8.27
C LEU A 95 5.05 13.79 -7.65
N GLU A 96 4.12 12.84 -7.76
CA GLU A 96 4.36 11.45 -7.37
C GLU A 96 5.44 10.79 -8.22
N GLN A 97 5.47 11.02 -9.54
CA GLN A 97 6.52 10.51 -10.41
C GLN A 97 7.90 11.06 -10.02
N VAL A 98 8.01 12.37 -9.79
CA VAL A 98 9.25 13.01 -9.33
C VAL A 98 9.67 12.47 -7.96
N CYS A 99 8.73 12.37 -7.02
CA CYS A 99 8.97 11.80 -5.69
C CYS A 99 9.47 10.37 -5.80
N ARG A 100 8.84 9.54 -6.65
CA ARG A 100 9.20 8.12 -6.83
C ARG A 100 10.60 7.93 -7.42
N LEU A 101 11.05 8.85 -8.27
CA LEU A 101 12.38 8.85 -8.91
C LEU A 101 13.46 9.55 -8.06
N SER A 102 13.08 10.18 -6.95
CA SER A 102 14.01 10.88 -6.06
C SER A 102 14.84 9.91 -5.21
N GLU A 103 15.80 10.48 -4.47
CA GLU A 103 16.63 9.75 -3.52
C GLU A 103 15.85 9.26 -2.28
N LEU A 104 14.58 9.65 -2.12
CA LEU A 104 13.71 9.15 -1.04
C LEU A 104 13.46 7.64 -1.13
N PHE A 105 13.68 7.04 -2.31
CA PHE A 105 13.43 5.63 -2.56
C PHE A 105 14.73 4.85 -2.80
N GLN A 106 14.74 3.60 -2.34
CA GLN A 106 15.84 2.68 -2.60
C GLN A 106 15.76 2.11 -4.02
N THR A 107 16.30 2.85 -4.98
CA THR A 107 16.38 2.48 -6.42
C THR A 107 17.78 2.03 -6.84
N LYS A 108 18.66 1.76 -5.88
CA LYS A 108 20.00 1.21 -6.09
C LYS A 108 20.15 -0.06 -5.27
N PRO A 109 20.82 -1.10 -5.80
CA PRO A 109 21.00 -2.35 -5.09
C PRO A 109 21.84 -2.15 -3.81
N ALA A 110 21.51 -2.92 -2.77
CA ALA A 110 22.04 -2.75 -1.41
C ALA A 110 23.59 -2.77 -1.32
N HIS A 111 24.27 -3.44 -2.25
CA HIS A 111 25.74 -3.50 -2.27
C HIS A 111 26.43 -2.19 -2.69
N TRP A 112 25.68 -1.17 -3.12
CA TRP A 112 26.23 0.14 -3.55
C TRP A 112 26.30 1.20 -2.45
N GLN A 113 25.65 1.00 -1.30
CA GLN A 113 25.87 1.85 -0.13
C GLN A 113 27.09 1.31 0.62
N GLY A 114 28.28 1.70 0.18
CA GLY A 114 29.56 1.25 0.73
C GLY A 114 29.67 1.48 2.24
N GLY A 115 29.54 0.39 3.01
CA GLY A 115 29.78 0.34 4.45
C GLY A 115 29.04 -0.82 5.09
N GLU A 116 29.78 -1.72 5.75
CA GLU A 116 29.35 -3.02 6.31
C GLU A 116 28.22 -3.02 7.37
N THR A 117 27.36 -1.99 7.49
CA THR A 117 26.55 -1.83 8.72
C THR A 117 25.07 -1.48 8.59
N SER A 118 24.45 -1.24 7.43
CA SER A 118 23.01 -0.90 7.40
C SER A 118 22.17 -1.82 6.50
N CYS A 119 21.10 -2.43 7.06
CA CYS A 119 20.12 -3.17 6.25
C CYS A 119 19.43 -2.23 5.26
N ALA A 120 19.38 -2.61 3.99
CA ALA A 120 18.55 -1.99 2.96
C ALA A 120 17.09 -1.71 3.38
N CYS A 121 16.55 -2.57 4.24
CA CYS A 121 15.17 -2.54 4.72
C CYS A 121 14.90 -1.49 5.80
N CYS A 122 15.84 -1.27 6.72
CA CYS A 122 15.61 -0.50 7.95
C CYS A 122 16.74 0.45 8.34
N GLY A 123 17.82 0.53 7.55
CA GLY A 123 19.00 1.33 7.85
C GLY A 123 19.80 0.89 9.08
N GLY A 124 19.33 -0.12 9.83
CA GLY A 124 19.92 -0.58 11.09
C GLY A 124 20.99 -1.66 10.94
N ILE A 125 21.80 -1.84 11.98
CA ILE A 125 22.83 -2.89 12.10
C ILE A 125 22.15 -4.19 12.56
N HIS A 126 21.52 -4.91 11.64
CA HIS A 126 20.99 -6.24 11.92
C HIS A 126 21.38 -7.24 10.81
N HIS A 127 21.82 -8.44 11.23
CA HIS A 127 22.15 -9.54 10.34
C HIS A 127 20.88 -10.13 9.73
N HIS A 128 20.43 -9.56 8.62
CA HIS A 128 19.67 -10.35 7.65
C HIS A 128 20.65 -11.18 6.82
N GLU A 129 20.21 -12.32 6.30
CA GLU A 129 20.93 -13.02 5.24
C GLU A 129 21.25 -12.00 4.14
N GLY A 130 22.53 -11.74 3.86
CA GLY A 130 22.97 -10.66 2.97
C GLY A 130 22.40 -10.76 1.54
N GLU A 131 21.81 -11.90 1.20
CA GLU A 131 21.22 -12.22 -0.09
C GLU A 131 19.68 -12.16 -0.10
N ARG A 132 19.03 -11.73 1.00
CA ARG A 132 17.56 -11.74 1.13
C ARG A 132 16.84 -11.08 -0.04
N PHE A 133 17.41 -10.03 -0.61
CA PHE A 133 16.88 -9.27 -1.75
C PHE A 133 17.79 -9.33 -2.98
N ALA A 134 18.62 -10.37 -3.11
CA ALA A 134 19.67 -10.45 -4.13
C ALA A 134 19.13 -10.36 -5.58
N ASP A 135 17.87 -10.74 -5.80
CA ASP A 135 17.24 -10.68 -7.11
C ASP A 135 16.57 -9.33 -7.42
N LEU A 136 16.49 -8.41 -6.43
CA LEU A 136 16.05 -7.02 -6.61
C LEU A 136 17.25 -6.16 -7.04
N ARG A 137 17.66 -6.35 -8.29
CA ARG A 137 18.88 -5.74 -8.87
C ARG A 137 18.84 -4.21 -8.93
N GLU A 138 17.65 -3.62 -8.92
CA GLU A 138 17.42 -2.18 -9.03
C GLU A 138 17.03 -1.56 -7.67
N GLY A 139 17.35 -2.25 -6.58
CA GLY A 139 16.94 -1.86 -5.23
C GLY A 139 15.54 -2.38 -4.88
N THR A 140 15.12 -2.12 -3.64
CA THR A 140 13.85 -2.67 -3.12
C THR A 140 12.63 -1.89 -3.62
N GLY A 141 12.82 -0.68 -4.14
CA GLY A 141 11.74 0.22 -4.52
C GLY A 141 10.95 0.79 -3.34
N ALA A 142 11.31 0.45 -2.10
CA ALA A 142 10.69 1.00 -0.90
C ALA A 142 11.33 2.35 -0.55
N PRO A 143 10.60 3.23 0.17
CA PRO A 143 11.19 4.40 0.81
C PRO A 143 12.42 4.03 1.67
N LEU A 144 13.46 4.85 1.62
CA LEU A 144 14.61 4.72 2.52
C LEU A 144 14.18 4.95 3.98
N ALA A 145 14.78 4.18 4.88
CA ALA A 145 14.54 4.31 6.32
C ALA A 145 14.84 5.74 6.80
N GLY A 146 13.93 6.32 7.57
CA GLY A 146 14.03 7.69 8.07
C GLY A 146 13.57 8.78 7.08
N LEU A 147 13.46 8.50 5.78
CA LEU A 147 13.00 9.46 4.77
C LEU A 147 11.52 9.29 4.41
N ALA A 148 10.87 8.22 4.88
CA ALA A 148 9.46 7.95 4.59
C ALA A 148 8.52 9.07 5.06
N ALA A 149 8.88 9.80 6.11
CA ALA A 149 8.11 10.94 6.63
C ALA A 149 8.15 12.17 5.72
N GLU A 150 9.09 12.23 4.77
CA GLU A 150 9.18 13.31 3.78
C GLU A 150 8.23 13.09 2.59
N ILE A 151 7.73 11.87 2.42
CA ILE A 151 6.76 11.53 1.37
C ILE A 151 5.37 11.98 1.83
N PRO A 152 4.65 12.81 1.04
CA PRO A 152 3.30 13.22 1.38
C PRO A 152 2.35 12.04 1.67
N GLU A 153 1.47 12.20 2.65
CA GLU A 153 0.63 11.11 3.14
C GLU A 153 -0.36 10.59 2.10
N ASP A 154 -0.80 11.44 1.18
CA ASP A 154 -1.73 11.14 0.09
C ASP A 154 -1.06 10.57 -1.17
N PHE A 155 0.27 10.63 -1.25
CA PHE A 155 1.01 10.05 -2.36
C PHE A 155 0.94 8.53 -2.31
N PHE A 156 0.79 7.94 -3.51
CA PHE A 156 0.79 6.50 -3.75
C PHE A 156 -0.37 5.74 -3.09
N LEU A 157 -1.38 6.44 -2.55
CA LEU A 157 -2.56 5.83 -1.97
C LEU A 157 -3.32 5.04 -3.05
N THR A 158 -3.61 3.78 -2.75
CA THR A 158 -4.48 2.95 -3.60
C THR A 158 -5.84 2.75 -2.96
N GLY A 159 -5.93 2.54 -1.65
CA GLY A 159 -7.19 2.23 -0.98
C GLY A 159 -6.99 1.82 0.48
N GLN A 160 -7.98 1.14 1.04
CA GLN A 160 -7.98 0.72 2.44
C GLN A 160 -8.53 -0.71 2.58
N MET A 161 -8.15 -1.36 3.67
CA MET A 161 -8.63 -2.69 4.05
C MET A 161 -8.97 -2.70 5.54
N GLU A 162 -10.11 -3.28 5.87
CA GLU A 162 -10.57 -3.48 7.23
C GLU A 162 -10.66 -4.97 7.54
N ILE A 163 -10.19 -5.34 8.73
CA ILE A 163 -10.25 -6.70 9.26
C ILE A 163 -11.05 -6.67 10.55
N LYS A 164 -12.02 -7.56 10.68
CA LYS A 164 -12.75 -7.81 11.92
C LYS A 164 -12.61 -9.27 12.31
N LEU A 165 -12.48 -9.51 13.61
CA LEU A 165 -12.35 -10.86 14.15
C LEU A 165 -13.25 -11.03 15.38
N LEU A 166 -13.98 -12.13 15.42
CA LEU A 166 -14.83 -12.53 16.53
C LEU A 166 -14.49 -13.96 16.95
N ARG A 167 -13.94 -14.08 18.16
CA ARG A 167 -13.61 -15.31 18.90
C ARG A 167 -12.75 -16.31 18.13
N ASP A 168 -11.87 -15.83 17.26
CA ASP A 168 -11.08 -16.65 16.32
C ASP A 168 -11.93 -17.61 15.47
N ARG A 169 -13.23 -17.32 15.33
CA ARG A 169 -14.22 -18.21 14.68
C ARG A 169 -14.85 -17.58 13.46
N VAL A 170 -15.01 -16.26 13.48
CA VAL A 170 -15.60 -15.49 12.40
C VAL A 170 -14.66 -14.35 12.09
N SER A 171 -14.33 -14.17 10.82
CA SER A 171 -13.58 -13.02 10.35
C SER A 171 -14.28 -12.38 9.15
N GLU A 172 -14.32 -11.05 9.16
CA GLU A 172 -14.72 -10.25 8.01
C GLU A 172 -13.50 -9.47 7.54
N VAL A 173 -13.11 -9.68 6.28
CA VAL A 173 -12.11 -8.84 5.62
C VAL A 173 -12.83 -8.06 4.54
N SER A 174 -12.74 -6.73 4.60
CA SER A 174 -13.29 -5.85 3.57
C SER A 174 -12.23 -4.90 3.06
N TRP A 175 -12.35 -4.47 1.81
CA TRP A 175 -11.44 -3.49 1.22
C TRP A 175 -12.21 -2.60 0.26
N GLU A 176 -11.78 -1.36 0.18
CA GLU A 176 -12.41 -0.35 -0.65
C GLU A 176 -11.41 0.52 -1.38
N SER A 177 -11.80 0.92 -2.59
CA SER A 177 -11.08 1.88 -3.40
C SER A 177 -11.93 2.38 -4.56
N GLN A 178 -11.47 3.46 -5.19
CA GLN A 178 -11.97 3.91 -6.48
C GLN A 178 -11.29 3.13 -7.62
N ASP A 179 -11.99 2.93 -8.73
CA ASP A 179 -11.42 2.32 -9.94
C ASP A 179 -10.13 3.04 -10.33
N TYR A 180 -10.20 4.37 -10.39
CA TYR A 180 -9.07 5.26 -10.64
C TYR A 180 -9.11 6.45 -9.69
N TRP A 181 -7.95 6.81 -9.16
CA TRP A 181 -7.70 8.10 -8.52
C TRP A 181 -7.35 9.10 -9.62
N ARG A 182 -8.38 9.77 -10.15
CA ARG A 182 -8.24 10.70 -11.27
C ARG A 182 -8.22 12.15 -10.82
N VAL A 183 -7.22 12.91 -11.27
CA VAL A 183 -7.09 14.35 -11.04
C VAL A 183 -7.01 15.07 -12.39
N VAL A 184 -7.96 15.98 -12.64
CA VAL A 184 -8.03 16.82 -13.84
C VAL A 184 -7.66 18.26 -13.50
N MET A 185 -6.79 18.86 -14.31
CA MET A 185 -6.36 20.24 -14.10
C MET A 185 -7.42 21.23 -14.55
N THR A 186 -7.82 22.17 -13.69
CA THR A 186 -8.80 23.22 -14.01
C THR A 186 -8.15 24.50 -14.54
N GLU A 187 -6.86 24.66 -14.32
CA GLU A 187 -6.05 25.80 -14.76
C GLU A 187 -4.70 25.31 -15.31
N ASN A 188 -4.00 26.17 -16.05
CA ASN A 188 -2.64 25.86 -16.47
C ASN A 188 -1.71 25.93 -15.25
N TYR A 189 -0.95 24.87 -15.02
CA TYR A 189 0.01 24.76 -13.93
C TYR A 189 1.43 24.59 -14.47
N TYR A 190 2.35 25.39 -13.94
CA TYR A 190 3.74 25.43 -14.36
C TYR A 190 4.61 24.99 -13.19
N MET A 191 5.35 23.91 -13.37
CA MET A 191 6.38 23.49 -12.43
C MET A 191 7.71 24.09 -12.87
N GLY A 192 8.28 24.94 -12.04
CA GLY A 192 9.64 25.47 -12.23
C GLY A 192 10.69 24.49 -11.69
N ASP A 193 11.88 24.50 -12.27
CA ASP A 193 13.08 24.00 -11.59
C ASP A 193 13.55 24.98 -10.51
N GLN A 194 14.69 24.67 -9.87
CA GLN A 194 15.28 25.53 -8.82
C GLN A 194 15.67 26.93 -9.34
N ASP A 195 15.86 27.08 -10.65
CA ASP A 195 16.20 28.34 -11.32
C ASP A 195 14.95 29.05 -11.88
N GLY A 196 13.75 28.49 -11.65
CA GLY A 196 12.47 29.01 -12.11
C GLY A 196 12.16 28.75 -13.59
N ALA A 197 12.97 27.96 -14.30
CA ALA A 197 12.67 27.55 -15.66
C ALA A 197 11.57 26.47 -15.66
N ALA A 198 10.63 26.54 -16.62
CA ALA A 198 9.51 25.61 -16.67
C ALA A 198 9.99 24.18 -16.99
N LEU A 199 9.96 23.31 -15.99
CA LEU A 199 10.32 21.89 -16.06
C LEU A 199 9.20 21.07 -16.69
N LYS A 200 7.93 21.38 -16.36
CA LYS A 200 6.75 20.75 -16.95
C LYS A 200 5.53 21.67 -16.86
N VAL A 201 4.71 21.63 -17.91
CA VAL A 201 3.45 22.38 -17.98
C VAL A 201 2.31 21.38 -18.05
N LEU A 202 1.41 21.44 -17.07
CA LEU A 202 0.11 20.78 -17.13
C LEU A 202 -0.91 21.82 -17.59
N ARG A 203 -1.62 21.53 -18.69
CA ARG A 203 -2.61 22.43 -19.24
C ARG A 203 -3.96 22.19 -18.59
N LYS A 204 -4.80 23.22 -18.60
CA LYS A 204 -6.22 23.07 -18.26
C LYS A 204 -6.85 21.96 -19.11
N GLY A 205 -7.49 21.00 -18.44
CA GLY A 205 -8.10 19.81 -19.02
C GLY A 205 -7.18 18.59 -19.07
N ASP A 206 -5.88 18.74 -18.82
CA ASP A 206 -4.97 17.60 -18.71
C ASP A 206 -5.30 16.75 -17.48
N ILE A 207 -5.07 15.45 -17.59
CA ILE A 207 -5.12 14.52 -16.46
C ILE A 207 -3.73 14.50 -15.84
N ASP A 208 -3.62 14.95 -14.58
CA ASP A 208 -2.37 14.88 -13.82
C ASP A 208 -2.16 13.48 -13.25
N ARG A 209 -3.20 12.91 -12.63
CA ARG A 209 -3.19 11.57 -12.02
C ARG A 209 -4.30 10.72 -12.61
N ASP A 210 -4.01 9.47 -12.93
CA ASP A 210 -4.95 8.43 -13.36
C ASP A 210 -4.51 7.06 -12.80
N PHE A 211 -4.52 6.93 -11.48
CA PHE A 211 -3.89 5.81 -10.79
C PHE A 211 -4.89 4.70 -10.44
N PRO A 212 -4.68 3.41 -10.82
CA PRO A 212 -5.69 2.35 -10.74
C PRO A 212 -5.88 1.80 -9.32
N GLY A 213 -6.61 2.55 -8.49
CA GLY A 213 -6.78 2.29 -7.06
C GLY A 213 -7.38 0.91 -6.75
N TRP A 214 -8.48 0.55 -7.43
CA TRP A 214 -9.20 -0.71 -7.19
C TRP A 214 -8.37 -1.92 -7.59
N MET A 215 -7.76 -1.88 -8.76
CA MET A 215 -6.92 -2.99 -9.25
C MET A 215 -5.83 -3.35 -8.24
N LEU A 216 -5.11 -2.35 -7.73
CA LEU A 216 -4.01 -2.54 -6.79
C LEU A 216 -4.51 -2.94 -5.40
N THR A 217 -5.58 -2.30 -4.93
CA THR A 217 -6.18 -2.59 -3.62
C THR A 217 -6.75 -4.01 -3.58
N ASP A 218 -7.54 -4.40 -4.58
CA ASP A 218 -8.08 -5.76 -4.69
C ASP A 218 -6.97 -6.79 -4.84
N PHE A 219 -5.92 -6.50 -5.61
CA PHE A 219 -4.78 -7.39 -5.79
C PHE A 219 -4.17 -7.84 -4.46
N VAL A 220 -3.87 -6.89 -3.56
CA VAL A 220 -3.21 -7.19 -2.28
C VAL A 220 -4.21 -7.67 -1.22
N ALA A 221 -5.40 -7.07 -1.15
CA ALA A 221 -6.41 -7.44 -0.16
C ALA A 221 -6.99 -8.83 -0.40
N ARG A 222 -7.16 -9.23 -1.67
CA ARG A 222 -7.61 -10.59 -2.03
C ARG A 222 -6.59 -11.64 -1.62
N ARG A 223 -5.29 -11.37 -1.79
CA ARG A 223 -4.19 -12.24 -1.34
C ARG A 223 -4.13 -12.31 0.18
N PHE A 224 -4.27 -11.16 0.86
CA PHE A 224 -4.41 -11.12 2.32
C PHE A 224 -5.56 -12.03 2.77
N ALA A 225 -6.77 -11.83 2.24
CA ALA A 225 -7.95 -12.59 2.64
C ALA A 225 -7.81 -14.10 2.35
N MET A 226 -7.18 -14.48 1.24
CA MET A 226 -6.88 -15.88 0.94
C MET A 226 -5.90 -16.51 1.93
N GLY A 227 -4.82 -15.80 2.25
CA GLY A 227 -3.85 -16.27 3.25
C GLY A 227 -4.50 -16.35 4.63
N TRP A 228 -5.28 -15.34 5.00
CA TRP A 228 -5.95 -15.24 6.30
C TRP A 228 -6.93 -16.39 6.49
N GLN A 229 -7.72 -16.70 5.46
CA GLN A 229 -8.60 -17.85 5.43
C GLN A 229 -7.83 -19.15 5.70
N GLU A 230 -6.70 -19.37 5.02
CA GLU A 230 -5.88 -20.57 5.17
C GLU A 230 -5.22 -20.66 6.55
N HIS A 231 -4.68 -19.55 7.05
CA HIS A 231 -4.02 -19.46 8.35
C HIS A 231 -4.92 -19.86 9.52
N HIS A 232 -6.19 -19.41 9.49
CA HIS A 232 -7.16 -19.70 10.53
C HIS A 232 -7.99 -20.97 10.26
N GLY A 233 -7.82 -21.62 9.11
CA GLY A 233 -8.65 -22.76 8.70
C GLY A 233 -10.11 -22.39 8.47
N PHE A 234 -10.39 -21.14 8.09
CA PHE A 234 -11.76 -20.71 7.82
C PHE A 234 -12.27 -21.24 6.48
N SER A 235 -13.57 -21.51 6.44
CA SER A 235 -14.36 -21.67 5.23
C SER A 235 -14.89 -20.32 4.77
N ARG A 236 -14.90 -20.10 3.45
CA ARG A 236 -15.52 -18.91 2.85
C ARG A 236 -17.04 -19.06 2.92
N VAL A 237 -17.71 -18.12 3.60
CA VAL A 237 -19.16 -18.15 3.79
C VAL A 237 -19.85 -17.31 2.74
N ALA A 238 -19.44 -16.05 2.59
CA ALA A 238 -20.07 -15.12 1.68
C ALA A 238 -19.08 -14.06 1.19
N ASP A 239 -19.24 -13.66 -0.06
CA ASP A 239 -18.63 -12.46 -0.61
C ASP A 239 -19.74 -11.51 -1.05
N SER A 240 -19.58 -10.23 -0.76
CA SER A 240 -20.46 -9.18 -1.27
C SER A 240 -19.61 -8.07 -1.88
N LEU A 241 -19.97 -7.68 -3.10
CA LEU A 241 -19.42 -6.51 -3.78
C LEU A 241 -20.50 -5.43 -3.82
N SER A 242 -20.19 -4.25 -3.31
CA SER A 242 -20.99 -3.05 -3.53
C SER A 242 -20.22 -2.08 -4.42
N GLU A 243 -20.97 -1.34 -5.24
CA GLU A 243 -20.44 -0.31 -6.10
C GLU A 243 -21.31 0.93 -6.00
N GLN A 244 -20.65 2.08 -5.93
CA GLN A 244 -21.30 3.39 -5.98
C GLN A 244 -20.52 4.33 -6.89
N ASP A 245 -21.10 5.49 -7.20
CA ASP A 245 -20.39 6.53 -7.93
C ASP A 245 -19.12 6.93 -7.16
N GLY A 246 -18.02 7.03 -7.88
CA GLY A 246 -16.75 7.49 -7.36
C GLY A 246 -16.63 9.01 -7.40
N LEU A 247 -15.41 9.47 -7.28
CA LEU A 247 -14.99 10.85 -7.24
C LEU A 247 -13.93 11.08 -8.30
N GLU A 248 -14.15 12.09 -9.13
CA GLU A 248 -13.09 12.69 -9.94
C GLU A 248 -12.65 13.98 -9.25
N PHE A 249 -11.34 14.18 -9.14
CA PHE A 249 -10.78 15.36 -8.48
C PHE A 249 -10.37 16.40 -9.51
N TYR A 250 -10.54 17.66 -9.14
CA TYR A 250 -10.23 18.82 -9.96
C TYR A 250 -9.22 19.69 -9.22
N SER A 251 -8.07 19.98 -9.85
CA SER A 251 -7.00 20.78 -9.25
C SER A 251 -6.68 22.04 -10.05
N ASP A 252 -6.52 23.15 -9.34
CA ASP A 252 -5.94 24.39 -9.87
C ASP A 252 -4.44 24.53 -9.55
N GLY A 253 -3.82 23.46 -9.02
CA GLY A 253 -2.44 23.45 -8.54
C GLY A 253 -2.24 23.98 -7.12
N ARG A 254 -3.32 24.40 -6.43
CA ARG A 254 -3.30 24.83 -5.02
C ARG A 254 -4.22 24.02 -4.15
N GLY A 255 -5.33 23.53 -4.70
CA GLY A 255 -6.29 22.70 -4.00
C GLY A 255 -6.80 21.54 -4.85
N LEU A 256 -7.60 20.70 -4.21
CA LEU A 256 -8.33 19.60 -4.84
C LEU A 256 -9.81 19.72 -4.48
N ARG A 257 -10.67 19.70 -5.49
CA ARG A 257 -12.12 19.61 -5.31
C ARG A 257 -12.59 18.25 -5.81
N ALA A 258 -13.26 17.50 -4.94
CA ALA A 258 -13.90 16.24 -5.32
C ALA A 258 -15.27 16.51 -5.95
N ASN A 259 -15.53 15.86 -7.09
CA ASN A 259 -16.82 15.86 -7.75
C ASN A 259 -17.29 14.39 -7.92
N PRO A 260 -18.55 14.06 -7.59
CA PRO A 260 -19.11 12.75 -7.94
C PRO A 260 -18.99 12.48 -9.43
N SER A 261 -18.59 11.24 -9.79
CA SER A 261 -18.43 10.80 -11.16
C SER A 261 -19.08 9.45 -11.37
N ALA A 262 -19.96 9.34 -12.35
CA ALA A 262 -20.55 8.06 -12.75
C ALA A 262 -19.59 7.20 -13.57
N THR A 263 -18.52 7.78 -14.13
CA THR A 263 -17.52 7.07 -14.96
C THR A 263 -16.41 6.45 -14.12
N ILE A 264 -16.24 6.90 -12.87
CA ILE A 264 -15.36 6.29 -11.88
C ILE A 264 -16.26 5.57 -10.88
N ARG A 265 -15.98 4.31 -10.55
CA ARG A 265 -16.72 3.59 -9.50
C ARG A 265 -15.91 3.58 -8.22
N CYS A 266 -16.56 3.80 -7.09
CA CYS A 266 -16.02 3.36 -5.79
C CYS A 266 -16.58 1.97 -5.50
N ARG A 267 -15.69 1.03 -5.22
CA ARG A 267 -16.04 -0.37 -4.97
C ARG A 267 -15.62 -0.75 -3.56
N GLN A 268 -16.45 -1.55 -2.93
CA GLN A 268 -16.15 -2.19 -1.66
C GLN A 268 -16.44 -3.67 -1.78
N MET A 269 -15.42 -4.48 -1.51
CA MET A 269 -15.55 -5.93 -1.39
C MET A 269 -15.52 -6.30 0.07
N ARG A 270 -16.37 -7.24 0.45
CA ARG A 270 -16.41 -7.82 1.78
C ARG A 270 -16.45 -9.32 1.66
N ARG A 271 -15.59 -9.98 2.43
CA ARG A 271 -15.51 -11.44 2.55
C ARG A 271 -15.71 -11.84 4.00
N ARG A 272 -16.74 -12.65 4.24
CA ARG A 272 -17.01 -13.27 5.53
C ARG A 272 -16.53 -14.72 5.53
N MET A 273 -15.83 -15.09 6.59
CA MET A 273 -15.13 -16.37 6.76
C MET A 273 -15.43 -16.92 8.14
N GLU A 274 -15.68 -18.23 8.24
CA GLU A 274 -16.05 -18.90 9.50
C GLU A 274 -15.42 -20.29 9.57
N VAL A 275 -15.11 -20.81 10.77
CA VAL A 275 -14.59 -22.19 10.97
C VAL A 275 -15.61 -23.24 10.55
#